data_AF-A0A9Q0RTU1-F1
#
_entry.id   AF-A0A9Q0RTU1-F1
#
_cell.length_a   1.000
_cell.length_b   1.000
_cell.length_c   1.000
_cell.angle_alpha   90.00
_cell.angle_beta   90.00
_cell.angle_gamma   90.00
#
_symmetry.space_group_name_H-M   'P 1'
#
loop_
_entity.id
_entity.type
_entity.pdbx_description
1 polymer ?
#
loop_
_entity_poly.entity_id
_entity_poly.type
_entity_poly.pdbx_seq_one_letter_code
_entity_poly.pdbx_strand_id
1 'polypeptide(L)'
;MSLRGNTIFHVGMSTRNEVICLFDGYCVVQAEQNRMSANCTCTLIKSKGGKNILIDTMTAWDKDMLLTALETVNLVPDDVSFVVNTHGHSDHIGNNNLFLKAKHIVGQNISFKNEYELHDFANPYVIEDGIEVISTKGHTLGCVSVIVKNGICAGVEGAIGIVGDLFERFDDINDTTIWIEAGSEDQAAQSRSRSAVADIVDYILPGHGGGFKVALKSTVCTDRTDTLTFNDAELSTKVKKTTEKISENMHIVANEPSLAFYRIQEHVRKVLPMIVDRKAEVVHLQQELQGHCYDMEYALKSIKSIENSDPIFQNIQESLKNAIFLKQQLKFEEARTRKKDTSSSSVYKRLSAHITLDLPDLPDLSGVVRETTNRVEHMMSQARQSSSHGGSELQRSHTTLH
;
A
#
# COMPACT_ATOMS: atom_id res chain seq x y z
N MET A 1 -51.09 -15.49 -49.55
CA MET A 1 -51.44 -15.46 -48.12
C MET A 1 -50.98 -16.75 -47.48
N SER A 2 -49.89 -16.72 -46.73
CA SER A 2 -49.58 -17.74 -45.72
C SER A 2 -48.61 -17.11 -44.73
N LEU A 3 -49.16 -16.60 -43.63
CA LEU A 3 -48.43 -16.06 -42.49
C LEU A 3 -47.96 -17.27 -41.67
N ARG A 4 -46.65 -17.54 -41.67
CA ARG A 4 -46.05 -18.44 -40.67
C ARG A 4 -45.76 -17.60 -39.43
N GLY A 5 -46.47 -17.93 -38.36
CA GLY A 5 -46.35 -17.29 -37.06
C GLY A 5 -44.97 -17.48 -36.46
N ASN A 6 -44.42 -16.38 -35.93
CA ASN A 6 -43.30 -16.41 -35.00
C ASN A 6 -43.82 -16.95 -33.66
N THR A 7 -43.43 -18.18 -33.34
CA THR A 7 -43.54 -18.71 -31.98
C THR A 7 -42.47 -18.02 -31.14
N ILE A 8 -42.88 -17.00 -30.38
CA ILE A 8 -42.05 -16.40 -29.33
C ILE A 8 -41.91 -17.47 -28.24
N PHE A 9 -40.72 -18.04 -28.09
CA PHE A 9 -40.37 -18.84 -26.92
C PHE A 9 -40.34 -17.90 -25.71
N HIS A 10 -41.37 -17.95 -24.86
CA HIS A 10 -41.27 -17.47 -23.49
C HIS A 10 -40.32 -18.41 -22.75
N VAL A 11 -39.06 -17.98 -22.59
CA VAL A 11 -38.17 -18.54 -21.58
C VAL A 11 -38.82 -18.22 -20.24
N GLY A 12 -39.33 -19.23 -19.54
CA GLY A 12 -39.92 -19.05 -18.22
C GLY A 12 -38.90 -18.40 -17.29
N MET A 13 -39.14 -17.16 -16.88
CA MET A 13 -38.28 -16.50 -15.90
C MET A 13 -38.36 -17.29 -14.60
N SER A 14 -37.20 -17.73 -14.09
CA SER A 14 -37.11 -18.39 -12.79
C SER A 14 -37.71 -17.47 -11.72
N THR A 15 -38.58 -18.00 -10.87
CA THR A 15 -39.18 -17.23 -9.78
C THR A 15 -38.23 -17.01 -8.60
N ARG A 16 -37.02 -17.57 -8.66
CA ARG A 16 -36.03 -17.61 -7.58
C ARG A 16 -34.61 -17.36 -8.07
N ASN A 17 -33.76 -16.88 -7.17
CA ASN A 17 -32.32 -16.74 -7.42
C ASN A 17 -31.65 -18.10 -7.22
N GLU A 18 -30.92 -18.57 -8.23
CA GLU A 18 -30.17 -19.83 -8.14
C GLU A 18 -28.72 -19.52 -7.79
N VAL A 19 -28.19 -20.18 -6.76
CA VAL A 19 -26.81 -20.04 -6.29
C VAL A 19 -26.09 -21.36 -6.52
N ILE A 20 -25.01 -21.30 -7.29
CA ILE A 20 -24.23 -22.46 -7.75
C ILE A 20 -22.81 -22.30 -7.22
N CYS A 21 -22.38 -23.18 -6.32
CA CYS A 21 -20.98 -23.28 -5.95
C CYS A 21 -20.23 -23.92 -7.13
N LEU A 22 -19.36 -23.16 -7.81
CA LEU A 22 -18.54 -23.66 -8.91
C LEU A 22 -17.34 -24.45 -8.35
N PHE A 23 -16.76 -23.95 -7.27
CA PHE A 23 -15.65 -24.56 -6.56
C PHE A 23 -15.81 -24.33 -5.06
N ASP A 24 -15.73 -25.39 -4.27
CA ASP A 24 -15.56 -25.27 -2.83
C ASP A 24 -14.13 -24.82 -2.53
N GLY A 25 -13.99 -23.81 -1.69
CA GLY A 25 -12.69 -23.37 -1.20
C GLY A 25 -12.06 -24.41 -0.30
N TYR A 26 -10.76 -24.25 -0.06
CA TYR A 26 -10.03 -25.09 0.88
C TYR A 26 -8.85 -24.32 1.47
N CYS A 27 -8.42 -24.76 2.65
CA CYS A 27 -7.20 -24.30 3.30
C CYS A 27 -6.55 -25.48 4.02
N VAL A 28 -5.36 -25.87 3.58
CA VAL A 28 -4.59 -27.02 4.09
C VAL A 28 -3.20 -26.57 4.50
N VAL A 29 -2.94 -26.63 5.80
CA VAL A 29 -1.64 -26.29 6.40
C VAL A 29 -0.72 -27.51 6.37
N GLN A 30 0.46 -27.36 5.78
CA GLN A 30 1.53 -28.35 5.75
C GLN A 30 2.59 -27.94 6.78
N ALA A 31 2.35 -28.30 8.04
CA ALA A 31 3.14 -27.86 9.19
C ALA A 31 4.64 -28.19 9.06
N GLU A 32 4.99 -29.35 8.50
CA GLU A 32 6.38 -29.77 8.31
C GLU A 32 7.18 -28.88 7.34
N GLN A 33 6.49 -28.23 6.40
CA GLN A 33 7.12 -27.40 5.36
C GLN A 33 6.92 -25.90 5.60
N ASN A 34 6.21 -25.51 6.67
CA ASN A 34 5.77 -24.13 6.90
C ASN A 34 5.09 -23.51 5.67
N ARG A 35 4.23 -24.30 5.02
CA ARG A 35 3.49 -23.90 3.81
C ARG A 35 2.00 -24.14 4.01
N MET A 36 1.20 -23.32 3.33
CA MET A 36 -0.24 -23.46 3.27
C MET A 36 -0.66 -23.54 1.80
N SER A 37 -1.59 -24.42 1.48
CA SER A 37 -2.27 -24.45 0.20
C SER A 37 -3.71 -24.04 0.43
N ALA A 38 -4.13 -22.94 -0.19
CA ALA A 38 -5.47 -22.42 -0.04
C ALA A 38 -5.99 -21.91 -1.39
N ASN A 39 -7.31 -21.93 -1.55
CA ASN A 39 -8.03 -21.28 -2.63
C ASN A 39 -9.45 -20.96 -2.17
N CYS A 40 -10.06 -19.91 -2.73
CA CYS A 40 -11.37 -19.46 -2.32
C CYS A 40 -12.49 -20.34 -2.88
N THR A 41 -13.66 -20.27 -2.23
CA THR A 41 -14.93 -20.70 -2.80
C THR A 41 -15.30 -19.74 -3.93
N CYS A 42 -15.64 -20.27 -5.11
CA CYS A 42 -16.11 -19.49 -6.25
C CYS A 42 -17.57 -19.81 -6.51
N THR A 43 -18.44 -18.78 -6.49
CA THR A 43 -19.89 -18.96 -6.54
C THR A 43 -20.49 -18.16 -7.69
N LEU A 44 -21.41 -18.77 -8.44
CA LEU A 44 -22.22 -18.11 -9.45
C LEU A 44 -23.66 -17.93 -8.94
N ILE A 45 -24.20 -16.72 -9.05
CA ILE A 45 -25.61 -16.43 -8.83
C ILE A 45 -26.26 -16.17 -10.19
N LYS A 46 -27.29 -16.95 -10.52
CA LYS A 46 -28.22 -16.69 -11.63
C LYS A 46 -29.46 -16.02 -11.05
N SER A 47 -29.56 -14.70 -11.22
CA SER A 47 -30.66 -13.93 -10.63
C SER A 47 -31.98 -14.18 -11.35
N LYS A 48 -33.09 -14.01 -10.63
CA LYS A 48 -34.44 -14.04 -11.21
C LYS A 48 -34.65 -12.95 -12.28
N GLY A 49 -33.92 -11.83 -12.20
CA GLY A 49 -33.93 -10.76 -13.20
C GLY A 49 -33.03 -11.00 -14.41
N GLY A 50 -32.33 -12.14 -14.47
CA GLY A 50 -31.52 -12.55 -15.61
C GLY A 50 -30.06 -12.07 -15.59
N LYS A 51 -29.57 -11.55 -14.45
CA LYS A 51 -28.15 -11.22 -14.28
C LYS A 51 -27.37 -12.45 -13.82
N ASN A 52 -26.17 -12.61 -14.36
CA ASN A 52 -25.16 -13.55 -13.85
C ASN A 52 -24.17 -12.76 -12.99
N ILE A 53 -24.00 -13.17 -11.74
CA ILE A 53 -23.15 -12.49 -10.76
C ILE A 53 -22.15 -13.52 -10.24
N LEU A 54 -20.86 -13.28 -10.46
CA LEU A 54 -19.80 -14.15 -9.98
C LEU A 54 -19.23 -13.61 -8.66
N ILE A 55 -19.10 -14.48 -7.66
CA ILE A 55 -18.56 -14.16 -6.34
C ILE A 55 -17.22 -14.87 -6.18
N ASP A 56 -16.17 -14.06 -5.98
CA ASP A 56 -14.76 -14.44 -5.97
C ASP A 56 -14.31 -15.17 -7.27
N THR A 57 -13.01 -15.12 -7.55
CA THR A 57 -12.45 -15.53 -8.85
C THR A 57 -11.21 -16.41 -8.74
N MET A 58 -10.99 -17.02 -7.57
CA MET A 58 -9.87 -17.93 -7.30
C MET A 58 -8.51 -17.26 -7.52
N THR A 59 -7.43 -18.04 -7.59
CA THR A 59 -6.09 -17.52 -7.91
C THR A 59 -5.93 -17.33 -9.42
N ALA A 60 -5.00 -16.47 -9.86
CA ALA A 60 -4.69 -16.28 -11.29
C ALA A 60 -4.19 -17.55 -12.03
N TRP A 61 -3.91 -18.64 -11.32
CA TRP A 61 -3.45 -19.93 -11.82
C TRP A 61 -4.65 -20.79 -12.26
N ASP A 62 -5.85 -20.46 -11.78
CA ASP A 62 -7.08 -21.24 -11.97
C ASP A 62 -7.90 -20.79 -13.18
N LYS A 63 -7.34 -19.95 -14.07
CA LYS A 63 -8.01 -19.43 -15.25
C LYS A 63 -8.76 -20.51 -16.03
N ASP A 64 -8.07 -21.58 -16.41
CA ASP A 64 -8.64 -22.62 -17.28
C ASP A 64 -9.71 -23.43 -16.53
N MET A 65 -9.55 -23.60 -15.21
CA MET A 65 -10.54 -24.25 -14.35
C MET A 65 -11.82 -23.40 -14.28
N LEU A 66 -11.69 -22.10 -14.03
CA LEU A 66 -12.83 -21.18 -13.94
C LEU A 66 -13.60 -21.09 -15.27
N LEU A 67 -12.88 -21.00 -16.40
CA LEU A 67 -13.51 -21.02 -17.73
C LEU A 67 -14.26 -22.33 -17.98
N THR A 68 -13.64 -23.47 -17.67
CA THR A 68 -14.29 -24.78 -17.81
C THR A 68 -15.55 -24.87 -16.96
N ALA A 69 -15.52 -24.38 -15.71
CA ALA A 69 -16.70 -24.39 -14.84
C ALA A 69 -17.83 -23.52 -15.38
N LEU A 70 -17.54 -22.34 -15.91
CA LEU A 70 -18.54 -21.48 -16.55
C LEU A 70 -19.17 -22.15 -17.79
N GLU A 71 -18.36 -22.86 -18.59
CA GLU A 71 -18.87 -23.62 -19.75
C GLU A 71 -19.85 -24.72 -19.32
N THR A 72 -19.62 -25.40 -18.18
CA THR A 72 -20.55 -26.43 -17.69
C THR A 72 -21.95 -25.88 -17.35
N VAL A 73 -22.04 -24.59 -17.03
CA VAL A 73 -23.30 -23.88 -16.77
C VAL A 73 -23.78 -23.04 -17.96
N ASN A 74 -23.17 -23.26 -19.14
CA ASN A 74 -23.43 -22.62 -20.43
C ASN A 74 -23.23 -21.09 -20.42
N LEU A 75 -22.16 -20.61 -19.79
CA LEU A 75 -21.80 -19.20 -19.76
C LEU A 75 -20.38 -18.98 -20.29
N VAL A 76 -20.16 -17.82 -20.91
CA VAL A 76 -18.82 -17.27 -21.15
C VAL A 76 -18.56 -16.06 -20.23
N PRO A 77 -17.30 -15.62 -20.03
CA PRO A 77 -17.00 -14.49 -19.15
C PRO A 77 -17.77 -13.21 -19.49
N ASP A 78 -18.04 -12.98 -20.77
CA ASP A 78 -18.80 -11.83 -21.27
C ASP A 78 -20.28 -11.82 -20.85
N ASP A 79 -20.83 -12.96 -20.41
CA ASP A 79 -22.21 -13.07 -19.91
C ASP A 79 -22.33 -12.68 -18.44
N VAL A 80 -21.21 -12.49 -17.73
CA VAL A 80 -21.17 -12.08 -16.32
C VAL A 80 -21.37 -10.57 -16.22
N SER A 81 -22.41 -10.16 -15.51
CA SER A 81 -22.78 -8.75 -15.34
C SER A 81 -22.04 -8.09 -14.17
N PHE A 82 -21.75 -8.86 -13.12
CA PHE A 82 -21.05 -8.40 -11.92
C PHE A 82 -20.03 -9.44 -11.47
N VAL A 83 -18.87 -8.97 -11.04
CA VAL A 83 -17.90 -9.75 -10.28
C VAL A 83 -17.78 -9.09 -8.91
N VAL A 84 -18.11 -9.83 -7.86
CA VAL A 84 -17.98 -9.38 -6.48
C VAL A 84 -16.89 -10.20 -5.82
N ASN A 85 -15.75 -9.58 -5.56
CA ASN A 85 -14.75 -10.15 -4.70
C ASN A 85 -15.01 -9.71 -3.27
N THR A 86 -15.18 -10.68 -2.37
CA THR A 86 -15.48 -10.45 -0.96
C THR A 86 -14.41 -9.58 -0.29
N HIS A 87 -13.16 -9.72 -0.72
CA HIS A 87 -12.03 -8.87 -0.33
C HIS A 87 -10.86 -9.00 -1.33
N GLY A 88 -9.70 -8.44 -0.98
CA GLY A 88 -8.56 -8.25 -1.90
C GLY A 88 -7.44 -9.29 -1.81
N HIS A 89 -7.63 -10.45 -1.17
CA HIS A 89 -6.59 -11.48 -1.15
C HIS A 89 -6.45 -12.16 -2.52
N SER A 90 -5.23 -12.62 -2.82
CA SER A 90 -4.82 -13.05 -4.15
C SER A 90 -5.56 -14.28 -4.68
N ASP A 91 -6.08 -15.09 -3.78
CA ASP A 91 -6.90 -16.27 -4.04
C ASP A 91 -8.38 -15.95 -4.18
N HIS A 92 -8.82 -14.69 -4.03
CA HIS A 92 -10.18 -14.25 -4.28
C HIS A 92 -10.31 -13.41 -5.56
N ILE A 93 -9.24 -12.73 -5.99
CA ILE A 93 -9.27 -11.72 -7.09
C ILE A 93 -8.52 -12.13 -8.36
N GLY A 94 -7.96 -13.34 -8.39
CA GLY A 94 -6.92 -13.73 -9.33
C GLY A 94 -7.33 -13.69 -10.81
N ASN A 95 -8.61 -13.88 -11.12
CA ASN A 95 -9.11 -13.94 -12.50
C ASN A 95 -10.09 -12.80 -12.86
N ASN A 96 -10.08 -11.69 -12.13
CA ASN A 96 -10.92 -10.53 -12.45
C ASN A 96 -10.72 -10.03 -13.89
N ASN A 97 -9.53 -10.20 -14.46
CA ASN A 97 -9.21 -9.80 -15.83
C ASN A 97 -9.95 -10.58 -16.93
N LEU A 98 -10.62 -11.69 -16.59
CA LEU A 98 -11.46 -12.43 -17.54
C LEU A 98 -12.80 -11.73 -17.81
N PHE A 99 -13.27 -10.90 -16.88
CA PHE A 99 -14.65 -10.38 -16.86
C PHE A 99 -14.70 -8.88 -17.21
N LEU A 100 -14.16 -8.49 -18.36
CA LEU A 100 -13.96 -7.09 -18.73
C LEU A 100 -15.26 -6.30 -18.98
N LYS A 101 -16.39 -7.00 -19.17
CA LYS A 101 -17.73 -6.39 -19.32
C LYS A 101 -18.49 -6.30 -18.01
N ALA A 102 -18.02 -6.96 -16.95
CA ALA A 102 -18.67 -6.94 -15.65
C ALA A 102 -18.34 -5.65 -14.88
N LYS A 103 -19.28 -5.23 -14.03
CA LYS A 103 -18.99 -4.26 -12.97
C LYS A 103 -18.29 -4.99 -11.83
N HIS A 104 -17.16 -4.46 -11.36
CA HIS A 104 -16.36 -5.05 -10.29
C HIS A 104 -16.71 -4.44 -8.94
N ILE A 105 -16.84 -5.28 -7.93
CA ILE A 105 -16.94 -4.90 -6.53
C ILE A 105 -15.82 -5.65 -5.80
N VAL A 106 -14.76 -4.96 -5.38
CA VAL A 106 -13.62 -5.58 -4.68
C VAL A 106 -13.59 -5.04 -3.26
N GLY A 107 -14.07 -5.84 -2.31
CA GLY A 107 -14.42 -5.34 -0.99
C GLY A 107 -15.43 -4.19 -1.10
N GLN A 108 -15.08 -3.03 -0.55
CA GLN A 108 -15.93 -1.83 -0.61
C GLN A 108 -15.66 -0.93 -1.83
N ASN A 109 -14.82 -1.36 -2.79
CA ASN A 109 -14.54 -0.58 -4.00
C ASN A 109 -15.44 -1.05 -5.14
N ILE A 110 -16.30 -0.15 -5.63
CA ILE A 110 -17.20 -0.42 -6.74
C ILE A 110 -16.68 0.31 -7.98
N SER A 111 -16.41 -0.41 -9.06
CA SER A 111 -15.89 0.21 -10.28
C SER A 111 -16.33 -0.48 -11.57
N PHE A 112 -16.34 0.31 -12.64
CA PHE A 112 -16.38 -0.17 -14.01
C PHE A 112 -15.33 0.59 -14.82
N LYS A 113 -14.32 -0.14 -15.30
CA LYS A 113 -13.12 0.47 -15.91
C LYS A 113 -12.45 1.46 -14.95
N ASN A 114 -12.35 2.73 -15.34
CA ASN A 114 -11.74 3.82 -14.57
C ASN A 114 -12.78 4.67 -13.82
N GLU A 115 -14.05 4.27 -13.82
CA GLU A 115 -15.11 4.95 -13.08
C GLU A 115 -15.38 4.22 -11.76
N TYR A 116 -15.32 4.95 -10.66
CA TYR A 116 -15.57 4.44 -9.31
C TYR A 116 -16.86 5.04 -8.77
N GLU A 117 -17.72 4.17 -8.23
CA GLU A 117 -18.92 4.59 -7.51
C GLU A 117 -18.61 4.74 -6.03
N LEU A 118 -18.87 5.93 -5.49
CA LEU A 118 -18.66 6.22 -4.08
C LEU A 118 -19.88 5.75 -3.29
N HIS A 119 -19.73 4.62 -2.59
CA HIS A 119 -20.73 4.05 -1.71
C HIS A 119 -20.10 3.82 -0.33
N ASP A 120 -20.72 4.34 0.73
CA ASP A 120 -20.15 4.31 2.10
C ASP A 120 -20.39 2.98 2.83
N PHE A 121 -21.19 2.07 2.24
CA PHE A 121 -21.59 0.80 2.83
C PHE A 121 -22.19 0.92 4.25
N ALA A 122 -22.71 2.09 4.62
CA ALA A 122 -23.53 2.25 5.81
C ALA A 122 -24.87 1.51 5.65
N ASN A 123 -25.32 1.37 4.39
CA ASN A 123 -26.46 0.55 3.98
C ASN A 123 -25.99 -0.53 2.98
N PRO A 124 -26.77 -1.61 2.76
CA PRO A 124 -26.47 -2.59 1.72
C PRO A 124 -26.43 -1.96 0.32
N TYR A 125 -25.44 -2.35 -0.49
CA TYR A 125 -25.43 -2.04 -1.92
C TYR A 125 -26.30 -3.07 -2.67
N VAL A 126 -27.38 -2.63 -3.28
CA VAL A 126 -28.34 -3.52 -3.95
C VAL A 126 -27.92 -3.74 -5.42
N ILE A 127 -27.55 -4.96 -5.78
CA ILE A 127 -27.26 -5.33 -7.18
C ILE A 127 -28.58 -5.49 -7.97
N GLU A 128 -29.55 -6.13 -7.33
CA GLU A 128 -30.89 -6.38 -7.85
C GLU A 128 -31.85 -6.72 -6.69
N ASP A 129 -33.16 -6.71 -6.94
CA ASP A 129 -34.16 -7.14 -5.96
C ASP A 129 -33.88 -8.56 -5.42
N GLY A 130 -33.55 -8.61 -4.13
CA GLY A 130 -33.20 -9.83 -3.42
C GLY A 130 -31.72 -10.22 -3.50
N ILE A 131 -30.83 -9.40 -4.07
CA ILE A 131 -29.38 -9.62 -4.08
C ILE A 131 -28.68 -8.34 -3.63
N GLU A 132 -28.08 -8.39 -2.44
CA GLU A 132 -27.45 -7.24 -1.81
C GLU A 132 -26.04 -7.57 -1.31
N VAL A 133 -25.15 -6.59 -1.39
CA VAL A 133 -23.78 -6.64 -0.86
C VAL A 133 -23.75 -5.84 0.44
N ILE A 134 -23.31 -6.47 1.53
CA ILE A 134 -23.23 -5.87 2.85
C ILE A 134 -21.78 -5.80 3.31
N SER A 135 -21.43 -4.77 4.08
CA SER A 135 -20.13 -4.69 4.75
C SER A 135 -20.05 -5.73 5.86
N THR A 136 -19.03 -6.58 5.82
CA THR A 136 -18.73 -7.61 6.82
C THR A 136 -17.28 -7.52 7.26
N LYS A 137 -16.88 -6.30 7.65
CA LYS A 137 -15.55 -5.99 8.17
C LYS A 137 -15.16 -6.94 9.31
N GLY A 138 -13.88 -7.30 9.33
CA GLY A 138 -13.34 -8.19 10.33
C GLY A 138 -12.08 -8.89 9.86
N HIS A 139 -12.23 -9.86 8.95
CA HIS A 139 -11.09 -10.57 8.34
C HIS A 139 -10.14 -9.57 7.69
N THR A 140 -10.68 -8.76 6.78
CA THR A 140 -10.12 -7.46 6.42
C THR A 140 -11.14 -6.37 6.76
N LEU A 141 -10.70 -5.14 6.93
CA LEU A 141 -11.60 -4.00 7.16
C LEU A 141 -12.47 -3.66 5.93
N GLY A 142 -12.06 -4.08 4.74
CA GLY A 142 -12.78 -3.89 3.49
C GLY A 142 -13.69 -5.04 3.08
N CYS A 143 -13.82 -6.09 3.90
CA CYS A 143 -14.62 -7.27 3.57
C CYS A 143 -16.10 -6.95 3.32
N VAL A 144 -16.67 -7.61 2.32
CA VAL A 144 -18.11 -7.62 2.02
C VAL A 144 -18.62 -9.05 1.89
N SER A 145 -19.91 -9.23 2.12
CA SER A 145 -20.64 -10.48 1.89
C SER A 145 -21.82 -10.23 0.97
N VAL A 146 -22.23 -11.24 0.21
CA VAL A 146 -23.42 -11.18 -0.65
C VAL A 146 -24.56 -11.98 -0.04
N ILE A 147 -25.69 -11.31 0.14
CA ILE A 147 -26.93 -11.92 0.66
C ILE A 147 -27.90 -12.09 -0.49
N VAL A 148 -28.30 -13.34 -0.71
CA VAL A 148 -29.29 -13.73 -1.72
C VAL A 148 -30.58 -14.15 -1.03
N LYS A 149 -31.60 -13.30 -1.11
CA LYS A 149 -32.94 -13.56 -0.58
C LYS A 149 -33.71 -14.46 -1.55
N ASN A 150 -34.55 -15.33 -0.99
CA ASN A 150 -35.34 -16.32 -1.75
C ASN A 150 -34.47 -17.11 -2.74
N GLY A 151 -33.26 -17.48 -2.27
CA GLY A 151 -32.29 -18.25 -3.02
C GLY A 151 -32.51 -19.75 -2.89
N ILE A 152 -31.91 -20.49 -3.82
CA ILE A 152 -31.72 -21.94 -3.71
C ILE A 152 -30.24 -22.27 -3.92
N CYS A 153 -29.64 -23.02 -3.01
CA CYS A 153 -28.25 -23.47 -3.07
C CYS A 153 -28.17 -24.91 -2.57
N ALA A 154 -27.57 -25.83 -3.34
CA ALA A 154 -27.43 -27.24 -2.97
C ALA A 154 -28.74 -27.90 -2.45
N GLY A 155 -29.89 -27.53 -3.04
CA GLY A 155 -31.21 -28.01 -2.65
C GLY A 155 -31.78 -27.39 -1.35
N VAL A 156 -31.08 -26.43 -0.76
CA VAL A 156 -31.53 -25.64 0.39
C VAL A 156 -32.17 -24.35 -0.10
N GLU A 157 -33.42 -24.12 0.29
CA GLU A 157 -34.16 -22.91 -0.02
C GLU A 157 -34.11 -21.94 1.17
N GLY A 158 -33.92 -20.64 0.91
CA GLY A 158 -33.90 -19.64 1.97
C GLY A 158 -33.07 -18.40 1.61
N ALA A 159 -32.64 -17.67 2.63
CA ALA A 159 -31.61 -16.66 2.50
C ALA A 159 -30.23 -17.33 2.47
N ILE A 160 -29.43 -17.04 1.44
CA ILE A 160 -28.10 -17.61 1.24
C ILE A 160 -27.06 -16.50 1.44
N GLY A 161 -26.06 -16.72 2.28
CA GLY A 161 -24.91 -15.84 2.45
C GLY A 161 -23.68 -16.40 1.76
N ILE A 162 -23.11 -15.66 0.81
CA ILE A 162 -21.77 -15.91 0.28
C ILE A 162 -20.82 -14.93 0.97
N VAL A 163 -19.98 -15.43 1.87
CA VAL A 163 -19.42 -14.60 2.94
C VAL A 163 -17.92 -14.41 2.88
N GLY A 164 -17.24 -15.07 1.94
CA GLY A 164 -15.78 -15.13 1.90
C GLY A 164 -15.21 -15.57 3.25
N ASP A 165 -14.07 -15.01 3.62
CA ASP A 165 -13.36 -15.39 4.84
C ASP A 165 -13.97 -14.81 6.12
N LEU A 166 -15.17 -14.23 6.06
CA LEU A 166 -15.96 -13.99 7.28
C LEU A 166 -16.14 -15.30 8.05
N PHE A 167 -16.38 -16.39 7.31
CA PHE A 167 -16.28 -17.77 7.76
C PHE A 167 -15.23 -18.48 6.93
N GLU A 168 -14.21 -19.02 7.58
CA GLU A 168 -13.16 -19.80 6.93
C GLU A 168 -13.75 -21.09 6.36
N ARG A 169 -14.42 -21.86 7.23
CA ARG A 169 -15.05 -23.16 6.92
C ARG A 169 -15.96 -23.58 8.07
N PHE A 170 -16.80 -24.59 7.87
CA PHE A 170 -17.76 -25.07 8.89
C PHE A 170 -17.14 -25.35 10.28
N ASP A 171 -15.92 -25.91 10.31
CA ASP A 171 -15.25 -26.26 11.57
C ASP A 171 -14.98 -25.04 12.47
N ASP A 172 -14.90 -23.85 11.87
CA ASP A 172 -14.60 -22.59 12.58
C ASP A 172 -15.73 -22.10 13.50
N ILE A 173 -16.91 -22.75 13.42
CA ILE A 173 -18.05 -22.52 14.31
C ILE A 173 -17.75 -23.05 15.71
N ASN A 174 -17.12 -24.23 15.78
CA ASN A 174 -16.79 -24.88 17.04
C ASN A 174 -15.35 -24.59 17.48
N ASP A 175 -14.49 -24.20 16.55
CA ASP A 175 -13.11 -23.83 16.81
C ASP A 175 -12.80 -22.42 16.29
N THR A 176 -12.89 -21.45 17.19
CA THR A 176 -12.64 -20.04 16.83
C THR A 176 -11.19 -19.77 16.44
N THR A 177 -10.24 -20.65 16.78
CA THR A 177 -8.82 -20.45 16.41
C THR A 177 -8.65 -20.45 14.90
N ILE A 178 -9.47 -21.21 14.17
CA ILE A 178 -9.38 -21.36 12.73
C ILE A 178 -9.50 -20.01 12.01
N TRP A 179 -10.56 -19.25 12.26
CA TRP A 179 -10.77 -17.96 11.57
C TRP A 179 -9.91 -16.84 12.18
N ILE A 180 -9.50 -16.96 13.44
CA ILE A 180 -8.60 -15.99 14.08
C ILE A 180 -7.19 -16.10 13.47
N GLU A 181 -6.66 -17.32 13.38
CA GLU A 181 -5.31 -17.61 12.87
C GLU A 181 -5.24 -17.54 11.34
N ALA A 182 -6.38 -17.58 10.64
CA ALA A 182 -6.48 -17.30 9.21
C ALA A 182 -6.19 -15.83 8.84
N GLY A 183 -5.89 -14.96 9.81
CA GLY A 183 -5.37 -13.62 9.56
C GLY A 183 -6.35 -12.48 9.82
N SER A 184 -7.29 -12.66 10.76
CA SER A 184 -8.26 -11.63 11.15
C SER A 184 -7.61 -10.29 11.55
N GLU A 185 -7.88 -9.21 10.80
CA GLU A 185 -7.42 -7.85 11.11
C GLU A 185 -8.12 -7.25 12.33
N ASP A 186 -9.43 -7.53 12.51
CA ASP A 186 -10.24 -7.09 13.65
C ASP A 186 -11.19 -8.21 14.09
N GLN A 187 -10.73 -9.02 15.06
CA GLN A 187 -11.47 -10.16 15.59
C GLN A 187 -12.83 -9.76 16.19
N ALA A 188 -12.91 -8.60 16.83
CA ALA A 188 -14.15 -8.14 17.45
C ALA A 188 -15.17 -7.73 16.38
N ALA A 189 -14.72 -7.07 15.31
CA ALA A 189 -15.56 -6.77 14.16
C ALA A 189 -15.97 -8.03 13.41
N GLN A 190 -15.05 -8.97 13.15
CA GLN A 190 -15.35 -10.23 12.48
C GLN A 190 -16.38 -11.04 13.26
N SER A 191 -16.22 -11.16 14.58
CA SER A 191 -17.18 -11.83 15.44
C SER A 191 -18.57 -11.20 15.36
N ARG A 192 -18.68 -9.87 15.41
CA ARG A 192 -19.97 -9.18 15.23
C ARG A 192 -20.57 -9.42 13.85
N SER A 193 -19.77 -9.31 12.80
CA SER A 193 -20.19 -9.55 11.41
C SER A 193 -20.66 -10.99 11.21
N ARG A 194 -19.97 -11.99 11.80
CA ARG A 194 -20.35 -13.40 11.76
C ARG A 194 -21.74 -13.61 12.36
N SER A 195 -22.00 -13.06 13.54
CA SER A 195 -23.31 -13.12 14.19
C SER A 195 -24.40 -12.43 13.36
N ALA A 196 -24.13 -11.20 12.89
CA ALA A 196 -25.11 -10.45 12.10
C ALA A 196 -25.51 -11.15 10.81
N VAL A 197 -24.57 -11.80 10.12
CA VAL A 197 -24.86 -12.59 8.92
C VAL A 197 -25.62 -13.86 9.27
N ALA A 198 -25.19 -14.60 10.30
CA ALA A 198 -25.87 -15.82 10.73
C ALA A 198 -27.32 -15.58 11.15
N ASP A 199 -27.65 -14.40 11.70
CA ASP A 199 -29.02 -14.04 12.09
C ASP A 199 -29.97 -13.88 10.88
N ILE A 200 -29.45 -13.52 9.71
CA ILE A 200 -30.26 -13.17 8.53
C ILE A 200 -30.25 -14.23 7.43
N VAL A 201 -29.33 -15.20 7.47
CA VAL A 201 -29.22 -16.27 6.45
C VAL A 201 -29.58 -17.65 7.01
N ASP A 202 -29.98 -18.54 6.11
CA ASP A 202 -30.31 -19.94 6.42
C ASP A 202 -29.21 -20.91 5.95
N TYR A 203 -28.38 -20.48 4.99
CA TYR A 203 -27.25 -21.23 4.45
C TYR A 203 -26.05 -20.31 4.19
N ILE A 204 -24.84 -20.77 4.52
CA ILE A 204 -23.58 -20.03 4.36
C ILE A 204 -22.66 -20.78 3.40
N LEU A 205 -22.08 -20.04 2.45
CA LEU A 205 -20.94 -20.44 1.62
C LEU A 205 -19.69 -19.71 2.12
N PRO A 206 -18.78 -20.40 2.86
CA PRO A 206 -17.59 -19.80 3.45
C PRO A 206 -16.44 -19.63 2.43
N GLY A 207 -15.35 -18.98 2.82
CA GLY A 207 -14.19 -18.70 1.96
C GLY A 207 -13.38 -19.93 1.59
N HIS A 208 -13.18 -20.87 2.51
CA HIS A 208 -12.24 -21.99 2.37
C HIS A 208 -12.83 -23.34 2.83
N GLY A 209 -14.09 -23.61 2.45
CA GLY A 209 -14.73 -24.90 2.72
C GLY A 209 -16.10 -25.06 2.07
N GLY A 210 -16.72 -26.21 2.28
CA GLY A 210 -18.08 -26.48 1.81
C GLY A 210 -19.16 -25.70 2.55
N GLY A 211 -20.26 -25.40 1.85
CA GLY A 211 -21.39 -24.68 2.42
C GLY A 211 -22.14 -25.44 3.51
N PHE A 212 -22.75 -24.71 4.45
CA PHE A 212 -23.43 -25.30 5.61
C PHE A 212 -24.70 -24.54 6.01
N LYS A 213 -25.64 -25.28 6.63
CA LYS A 213 -26.89 -24.72 7.16
C LYS A 213 -26.66 -24.00 8.48
N VAL A 214 -27.33 -22.88 8.68
CA VAL A 214 -27.39 -22.21 9.98
C VAL A 214 -28.50 -22.85 10.82
N ALA A 215 -28.16 -23.30 12.03
CA ALA A 215 -29.15 -23.89 12.93
C ALA A 215 -30.09 -22.82 13.52
N LEU A 216 -31.35 -23.22 13.76
CA LEU A 216 -32.52 -22.38 14.12
C LEU A 216 -32.21 -21.08 14.88
N LYS A 217 -32.71 -19.98 14.31
CA LYS A 217 -32.82 -18.66 14.93
C LYS A 217 -33.51 -18.80 16.29
N SER A 218 -32.82 -18.41 17.37
CA SER A 218 -33.42 -18.34 18.70
C SER A 218 -34.53 -17.28 18.67
N THR A 219 -35.73 -17.72 18.32
CA THR A 219 -36.92 -16.90 18.49
C THR A 219 -37.09 -16.78 20.00
N VAL A 220 -36.82 -15.60 20.54
CA VAL A 220 -37.30 -15.24 21.88
C VAL A 220 -38.83 -15.32 21.80
N CYS A 221 -39.39 -16.47 22.18
CA CYS A 221 -40.82 -16.66 22.29
C CYS A 221 -41.34 -15.70 23.35
N THR A 222 -42.01 -14.64 22.90
CA THR A 222 -42.91 -13.87 23.75
C THR A 222 -44.18 -14.70 23.94
N ASP A 223 -44.23 -15.32 25.12
CA ASP A 223 -45.40 -15.66 25.92
C ASP A 223 -46.72 -16.01 25.18
N ARG A 224 -46.99 -17.30 25.07
CA ARG A 224 -48.37 -17.82 25.08
C ARG A 224 -48.46 -18.85 26.20
N THR A 225 -49.09 -18.43 27.28
CA THR A 225 -49.47 -19.27 28.42
C THR A 225 -50.74 -20.05 28.07
N ASP A 226 -50.56 -21.25 27.53
CA ASP A 226 -51.60 -22.28 27.62
C ASP A 226 -51.34 -23.11 28.88
N THR A 227 -52.09 -22.79 29.93
CA THR A 227 -52.07 -23.47 31.23
C THR A 227 -52.59 -24.90 31.12
N LEU A 228 -51.68 -25.87 31.20
CA LEU A 228 -51.97 -27.21 31.72
C LEU A 228 -51.41 -27.30 33.14
N THR A 229 -52.31 -27.21 34.12
CA THR A 229 -51.99 -27.31 35.54
C THR A 229 -51.65 -28.75 35.93
N PHE A 230 -50.37 -29.08 36.01
CA PHE A 230 -49.88 -30.17 36.85
C PHE A 230 -49.34 -29.56 38.15
N ASN A 231 -50.12 -29.65 39.23
CA ASN A 231 -49.72 -29.24 40.58
C ASN A 231 -48.73 -30.26 41.17
N ASP A 232 -47.48 -30.17 40.75
CA ASP A 232 -46.38 -30.83 41.44
C ASP A 232 -45.59 -29.79 42.25
N ALA A 233 -45.90 -29.71 43.54
CA ALA A 233 -45.27 -28.76 44.48
C ALA A 233 -43.75 -28.99 44.62
N GLU A 234 -43.29 -30.23 44.36
CA GLU A 234 -41.88 -30.57 44.37
C GLU A 234 -41.17 -30.00 43.13
N LEU A 235 -41.81 -30.11 41.96
CA LEU A 235 -41.31 -29.53 40.72
C LEU A 235 -41.23 -28.01 40.82
N SER A 236 -42.25 -27.34 41.36
CA SER A 236 -42.23 -25.88 41.54
C SER A 236 -41.09 -25.42 42.45
N THR A 237 -40.79 -26.19 43.50
CA THR A 237 -39.69 -25.87 44.43
C THR A 237 -38.32 -26.08 43.77
N LYS A 238 -38.16 -27.15 42.98
CA LYS A 238 -36.94 -27.41 42.20
C LYS A 238 -36.71 -26.36 41.13
N VAL A 239 -37.76 -25.97 40.39
CA VAL A 239 -37.69 -24.91 39.38
C VAL A 239 -37.27 -23.60 40.01
N LYS A 240 -37.91 -23.18 41.11
CA LYS A 240 -37.55 -21.94 41.82
C LYS A 240 -36.07 -21.92 42.25
N LYS A 241 -35.60 -23.01 42.87
CA LYS A 241 -34.21 -23.12 43.34
C LYS A 241 -33.20 -23.11 42.19
N THR A 242 -33.54 -23.71 41.05
CA THR A 242 -32.70 -23.69 39.85
C THR A 242 -32.69 -22.30 39.21
N THR A 243 -33.84 -21.62 39.13
CA THR A 243 -33.95 -20.26 38.60
C THR A 243 -33.16 -19.26 39.45
N GLU A 244 -33.21 -19.36 40.77
CA GLU A 244 -32.41 -18.52 41.68
C GLU A 244 -30.90 -18.71 41.43
N LYS A 245 -30.43 -19.95 41.30
CA LYS A 245 -29.03 -20.25 40.98
C LYS A 245 -28.59 -19.73 39.60
N ILE A 246 -29.46 -19.84 38.60
CA ILE A 246 -29.18 -19.29 37.26
C ILE A 246 -29.09 -17.77 37.32
N SER A 247 -30.00 -17.11 38.05
CA SER A 247 -29.99 -15.66 38.22
C SER A 247 -28.73 -15.16 38.93
N GLU A 248 -28.29 -15.87 39.97
CA GLU A 248 -27.04 -15.56 40.68
C GLU A 248 -25.81 -15.72 39.77
N ASN A 249 -25.73 -16.83 39.03
CA ASN A 249 -24.65 -17.06 38.08
C ASN A 249 -24.65 -16.01 36.96
N MET A 250 -25.82 -15.59 36.47
CA MET A 250 -25.94 -14.52 35.47
C MET A 250 -25.42 -13.18 36.02
N HIS A 251 -25.70 -12.87 37.29
CA HIS A 251 -25.17 -11.66 37.93
C HIS A 251 -23.64 -11.68 38.10
N ILE A 252 -23.05 -12.84 38.40
CA ILE A 252 -21.58 -13.00 38.47
C ILE A 252 -20.98 -12.83 37.07
N VAL A 253 -21.55 -13.51 36.06
CA VAL A 253 -21.10 -13.44 34.66
C VAL A 253 -21.28 -12.05 34.06
N ALA A 254 -22.23 -11.23 34.53
CA ALA A 254 -22.39 -9.84 34.08
C ALA A 254 -21.37 -8.88 34.72
N ASN A 255 -20.89 -9.17 35.94
CA ASN A 255 -19.96 -8.31 36.67
C ASN A 255 -18.48 -8.62 36.41
N GLU A 256 -18.11 -9.89 36.21
CA GLU A 256 -16.76 -10.31 35.80
C GLU A 256 -16.21 -9.60 34.53
N PRO A 257 -16.97 -9.47 33.42
CA PRO A 257 -16.49 -8.76 32.23
C PRO A 257 -16.30 -7.27 32.51
N SER A 258 -17.10 -6.66 33.40
CA SER A 258 -16.94 -5.25 33.78
C SER A 258 -15.60 -5.02 34.49
N LEU A 259 -15.15 -5.94 35.35
CA LEU A 259 -13.85 -5.88 35.99
C LEU A 259 -12.70 -6.15 35.00
N ALA A 260 -12.88 -7.10 34.07
CA ALA A 260 -11.92 -7.36 33.02
C ALA A 260 -11.72 -6.13 32.11
N PHE A 261 -12.82 -5.50 31.67
CA PHE A 261 -12.77 -4.26 30.87
C PHE A 261 -12.14 -3.10 31.64
N TYR A 262 -12.40 -2.96 32.94
CA TYR A 262 -11.73 -1.97 33.77
C TYR A 262 -10.20 -2.19 33.81
N ARG A 263 -9.74 -3.44 33.97
CA ARG A 263 -8.32 -3.76 33.97
C ARG A 263 -7.66 -3.52 32.60
N ILE A 264 -8.35 -3.83 31.51
CA ILE A 264 -7.88 -3.52 30.15
C ILE A 264 -7.78 -2.02 29.96
N GLN A 265 -8.80 -1.26 30.37
CA GLN A 265 -8.80 0.20 30.28
C GLN A 265 -7.65 0.82 31.10
N GLU A 266 -7.38 0.29 32.30
CA GLU A 266 -6.28 0.73 33.15
C GLU A 266 -4.91 0.41 32.52
N HIS A 267 -4.76 -0.77 31.93
CA HIS A 267 -3.54 -1.16 31.21
C HIS A 267 -3.30 -0.26 29.99
N VAL A 268 -4.31 -0.04 29.15
CA VAL A 268 -4.23 0.85 27.99
C VAL A 268 -3.85 2.27 28.43
N ARG A 269 -4.49 2.80 29.48
CA ARG A 269 -4.19 4.14 30.00
C ARG A 269 -2.75 4.28 30.49
N LYS A 270 -2.16 3.23 31.08
CA LYS A 270 -0.77 3.24 31.58
C LYS A 270 0.27 3.04 30.47
N VAL A 271 -0.02 2.19 29.50
CA VAL A 271 0.96 1.75 28.49
C VAL A 271 0.96 2.65 27.25
N LEU A 272 -0.19 3.16 26.83
CA LEU A 272 -0.32 3.94 25.60
C LEU A 272 0.58 5.19 25.56
N PRO A 273 0.71 6.01 26.63
CA PRO A 273 1.60 7.17 26.61
C PRO A 273 3.06 6.79 26.31
N MET A 274 3.56 5.72 26.94
CA MET A 274 4.92 5.24 26.71
C MET A 274 5.15 4.77 25.27
N ILE A 275 4.16 4.12 24.66
CA ILE A 275 4.24 3.68 23.26
C ILE A 275 4.27 4.90 22.32
N VAL A 276 3.43 5.91 22.59
CA VAL A 276 3.39 7.15 21.79
C VAL A 276 4.71 7.89 21.86
N ASP A 277 5.30 8.02 23.06
CA ASP A 277 6.59 8.69 23.24
C ASP A 277 7.72 7.94 22.51
N ARG A 278 7.75 6.60 22.61
CA ARG A 278 8.73 5.79 21.87
C ARG A 278 8.55 5.86 20.37
N LYS A 279 7.31 5.91 19.89
CA LYS A 279 7.04 6.09 18.45
C LYS A 279 7.55 7.45 17.97
N ALA A 280 7.36 8.52 18.74
CA ALA A 280 7.86 9.84 18.39
C ALA A 280 9.40 9.87 18.33
N GLU A 281 10.06 9.20 19.28
CA GLU A 281 11.53 9.05 19.30
C GLU A 281 12.05 8.27 18.07
N VAL A 282 11.40 7.16 17.71
CA VAL A 282 11.75 6.38 16.52
C VAL A 282 11.60 7.20 15.24
N VAL A 283 10.54 8.01 15.12
CA VAL A 283 10.33 8.90 13.96
C VAL A 283 11.42 9.96 13.89
N HIS A 284 11.83 10.54 15.02
CA HIS A 284 12.94 11.50 15.05
C HIS A 284 14.25 10.87 14.61
N LEU A 285 14.59 9.69 15.15
CA LEU A 285 15.80 8.95 14.77
C LEU A 285 15.80 8.57 13.29
N GLN A 286 14.65 8.22 12.73
CA GLN A 286 14.51 7.92 11.31
C GLN A 286 14.80 9.15 10.44
N GLN A 287 14.30 10.34 10.84
CA GLN A 287 14.58 11.58 10.12
C GLN A 287 16.07 11.95 10.16
N GLU A 288 16.71 11.76 11.31
CA GLU A 288 18.14 12.02 11.49
C GLU A 288 19.00 11.07 10.65
N LEU A 289 18.67 9.77 10.66
CA LEU A 289 19.33 8.76 9.83
C LEU A 289 19.19 9.10 8.34
N GLN A 290 18.00 9.51 7.91
CA GLN A 290 17.74 9.90 6.53
C GLN A 290 18.57 11.14 6.13
N GLY A 291 18.70 12.13 7.03
CA GLY A 291 19.60 13.27 6.85
C GLY A 291 21.05 12.83 6.61
N HIS A 292 21.57 11.93 7.45
CA HIS A 292 22.92 11.39 7.28
C HIS A 292 23.11 10.60 5.99
N CYS A 293 22.10 9.86 5.52
CA CYS A 293 22.14 9.20 4.22
C CYS A 293 22.27 10.21 3.07
N TYR A 294 21.53 11.31 3.11
CA TYR A 294 21.64 12.36 2.09
C TYR A 294 23.02 13.04 2.08
N ASP A 295 23.57 13.37 3.25
CA ASP A 295 24.91 13.94 3.35
C ASP A 295 25.97 13.00 2.76
N MET A 296 25.84 11.70 3.05
CA MET A 296 26.73 10.67 2.53
C MET A 296 26.64 10.53 1.00
N GLU A 297 25.44 10.53 0.44
CA GLU A 297 25.23 10.52 -1.01
C GLU A 297 25.83 11.76 -1.68
N TYR A 298 25.69 12.93 -1.05
CA TYR A 298 26.25 14.18 -1.55
C TYR A 298 27.78 14.17 -1.53
N ALA A 299 28.38 13.64 -0.46
CA ALA A 299 29.82 13.44 -0.36
C ALA A 299 30.32 12.47 -1.45
N LEU A 300 29.64 11.34 -1.66
CA LEU A 300 29.96 10.38 -2.73
C LEU A 300 29.89 11.01 -4.12
N LYS A 301 28.85 11.81 -4.39
CA LYS A 301 28.70 12.52 -5.66
C LYS A 301 29.84 13.52 -5.88
N SER A 302 30.25 14.22 -4.82
CA SER A 302 31.37 15.15 -4.86
C SER A 302 32.68 14.43 -5.19
N ILE A 303 32.97 13.29 -4.55
CA ILE A 303 34.16 12.48 -4.84
C ILE A 303 34.15 11.98 -6.29
N LYS A 304 33.01 11.46 -6.78
CA LYS A 304 32.89 11.03 -8.18
C LYS A 304 33.10 12.18 -9.18
N SER A 305 32.71 13.40 -8.84
CA SER A 305 32.94 14.56 -9.70
C SER A 305 34.44 14.91 -9.85
N ILE A 306 35.25 14.61 -8.84
CA ILE A 306 36.71 14.79 -8.89
C ILE A 306 37.34 13.79 -9.86
N GLU A 307 36.85 12.55 -9.90
CA GLU A 307 37.31 11.53 -10.85
C GLU A 307 37.12 11.98 -12.31
N ASN A 308 36.00 12.65 -12.60
CA ASN A 308 35.72 13.23 -13.92
C ASN A 308 36.58 14.46 -14.28
N SER A 309 37.41 14.95 -13.36
CA SER A 309 38.28 16.12 -13.58
C SER A 309 39.64 15.76 -14.18
N ASP A 310 39.94 14.47 -14.36
CA ASP A 310 41.19 13.98 -14.99
C ASP A 310 41.54 14.67 -16.34
N PRO A 311 40.62 14.81 -17.32
CA PRO A 311 40.94 15.47 -18.60
C PRO A 311 41.30 16.96 -18.42
N ILE A 312 40.79 17.62 -17.39
CA ILE A 312 41.15 19.02 -17.08
C ILE A 312 42.59 19.09 -16.60
N PHE A 313 43.01 18.16 -15.72
CA PHE A 313 44.39 18.08 -15.26
C PHE A 313 45.35 17.71 -16.40
N GLN A 314 44.96 16.81 -17.31
CA GLN A 314 45.75 16.48 -18.50
C GLN A 314 45.94 17.70 -19.42
N ASN A 315 44.88 18.47 -19.68
CA ASN A 315 44.96 19.70 -20.48
C ASN A 315 45.88 20.76 -19.85
N ILE A 316 45.82 20.92 -18.52
CA ILE A 316 46.73 21.82 -17.78
C ILE A 316 48.18 21.34 -17.93
N GLN A 317 48.44 20.04 -17.79
CA GLN A 317 49.76 19.47 -17.95
C GLN A 317 50.31 19.69 -19.38
N GLU A 318 49.48 19.50 -20.41
CA GLU A 318 49.87 19.70 -21.80
C GLU A 318 50.18 21.17 -22.10
N SER A 319 49.33 22.09 -21.59
CA SER A 319 49.58 23.53 -21.68
C SER A 319 50.90 23.95 -21.01
N LEU A 320 51.22 23.37 -19.85
CA LEU A 320 52.49 23.60 -19.16
C LEU A 320 53.68 23.07 -19.97
N LYS A 321 53.58 21.88 -20.56
CA LYS A 321 54.63 21.34 -21.44
C LYS A 321 54.86 22.25 -22.64
N ASN A 322 53.80 22.74 -23.27
CA ASN A 322 53.87 23.67 -24.40
C ASN A 322 54.53 25.00 -24.00
N ALA A 323 54.18 25.56 -22.83
CA ALA A 323 54.80 26.78 -22.32
C ALA A 323 56.31 26.58 -22.06
N ILE A 324 56.70 25.43 -21.49
CA ILE A 324 58.12 25.09 -21.28
C ILE A 324 58.86 24.96 -22.62
N PHE A 325 58.25 24.30 -23.60
CA PHE A 325 58.82 24.15 -24.95
C PHE A 325 59.03 25.51 -25.62
N LEU A 326 58.02 26.37 -25.62
CA LEU A 326 58.10 27.74 -26.16
C LEU A 326 59.19 28.56 -25.46
N LYS A 327 59.30 28.44 -24.13
CA LYS A 327 60.38 29.09 -23.37
C LYS A 327 61.76 28.59 -23.78
N GLN A 328 61.93 27.29 -24.02
CA GLN A 328 63.21 26.74 -24.49
C GLN A 328 63.54 27.22 -25.90
N GLN A 329 62.55 27.28 -26.79
CA GLN A 329 62.69 27.79 -28.15
C GLN A 329 63.10 29.28 -28.16
N LEU A 330 62.45 30.10 -27.34
CA LEU A 330 62.83 31.51 -27.15
C LEU A 330 64.26 31.65 -26.64
N LYS A 331 64.66 30.87 -25.63
CA LYS A 331 66.05 30.87 -25.13
C LYS A 331 67.07 30.47 -26.19
N PHE A 332 66.75 29.48 -27.02
CA PHE A 332 67.61 29.05 -28.12
C PHE A 332 67.76 30.16 -29.17
N GLU A 333 66.64 30.81 -29.52
CA GLU A 333 66.63 31.91 -30.47
C GLU A 333 67.39 33.12 -29.94
N GLU A 334 67.20 33.52 -28.68
CA GLU A 334 67.98 34.56 -27.99
C GLU A 334 69.49 34.27 -28.00
N ALA A 335 69.90 33.01 -27.75
CA ALA A 335 71.30 32.61 -27.84
C ALA A 335 71.84 32.69 -29.28
N ARG A 336 70.98 32.47 -30.28
CA ARG A 336 71.30 32.60 -31.70
C ARG A 336 71.42 34.07 -32.13
N THR A 337 70.52 34.95 -31.69
CA THR A 337 70.63 36.41 -31.92
C THR A 337 71.85 36.98 -31.23
N ARG A 338 72.18 36.58 -29.99
CA ARG A 338 73.43 37.00 -29.33
C ARG A 338 74.70 36.58 -30.08
N LYS A 339 74.71 35.39 -30.72
CA LYS A 339 75.79 34.96 -31.63
C LYS A 339 75.83 35.77 -32.94
N LYS A 340 74.67 36.15 -33.47
CA LYS A 340 74.56 36.96 -34.68
C LYS A 340 75.04 38.40 -34.44
N ASP A 341 74.73 38.99 -33.29
CA ASP A 341 75.20 40.32 -32.87
C ASP A 341 76.71 40.37 -32.58
N THR A 342 77.31 39.26 -32.12
CA THR A 342 78.78 39.17 -32.00
C THR A 342 79.47 39.05 -33.37
N SER A 343 78.83 38.42 -34.37
CA SER A 343 79.32 38.37 -35.75
C SER A 343 79.04 39.64 -36.57
N SER A 344 78.05 40.43 -36.17
CA SER A 344 77.61 41.67 -36.83
C SER A 344 78.20 42.94 -36.17
N SER A 345 79.32 42.83 -35.45
CA SER A 345 79.96 43.97 -34.78
C SER A 345 80.79 44.87 -35.72
N SER A 346 80.63 44.76 -37.04
CA SER A 346 81.61 45.34 -37.98
C SER A 346 81.34 46.77 -38.48
N VAL A 347 80.16 47.37 -38.33
CA VAL A 347 79.93 48.72 -38.94
C VAL A 347 79.12 49.69 -38.08
N TYR A 348 78.06 49.25 -37.41
CA TYR A 348 77.15 50.18 -36.70
C TYR A 348 77.76 50.85 -35.46
N LYS A 349 78.79 50.26 -34.83
CA LYS A 349 79.46 50.88 -33.67
C LYS A 349 80.36 52.07 -34.00
N ARG A 350 80.65 52.34 -35.28
CA ARG A 350 81.49 53.49 -35.70
C ARG A 350 80.70 54.76 -36.03
N LEU A 351 79.38 54.69 -36.22
CA LEU A 351 78.57 55.89 -36.51
C LEU A 351 77.92 56.52 -35.26
N SER A 352 77.76 55.77 -34.17
CA SER A 352 77.11 56.26 -32.94
C SER A 352 77.99 57.19 -32.09
N ALA A 353 79.24 57.44 -32.48
CA ALA A 353 80.13 58.38 -31.79
C ALA A 353 80.01 59.83 -32.30
N HIS A 354 79.24 60.09 -33.36
CA HIS A 354 79.21 61.41 -34.01
C HIS A 354 77.82 62.02 -34.27
N ILE A 355 76.77 61.55 -33.61
CA ILE A 355 75.47 62.23 -33.63
C ILE A 355 75.10 62.63 -32.20
N THR A 356 75.57 63.82 -31.80
CA THR A 356 75.00 64.59 -30.69
C THR A 356 73.66 65.15 -31.15
N LEU A 357 72.56 64.53 -30.72
CA LEU A 357 71.22 65.10 -30.81
C LEU A 357 70.76 65.40 -29.38
N ASP A 358 70.87 66.67 -29.00
CA ASP A 358 70.25 67.24 -27.81
C ASP A 358 68.73 67.04 -27.90
N LEU A 359 68.14 66.25 -27.00
CA LEU A 359 66.71 66.25 -26.72
C LEU A 359 66.47 66.23 -25.19
N PRO A 360 65.48 66.98 -24.68
CA PRO A 360 65.39 67.32 -23.25
C PRO A 360 64.70 66.26 -22.39
N ASP A 361 65.02 66.32 -21.10
CA ASP A 361 64.64 65.44 -19.97
C ASP A 361 63.21 64.87 -20.00
N LEU A 362 63.11 63.55 -19.90
CA LEU A 362 61.90 62.81 -19.54
C LEU A 362 62.19 61.95 -18.29
N PRO A 363 61.34 62.00 -17.24
CA PRO A 363 61.65 61.41 -15.95
C PRO A 363 61.47 59.88 -15.90
N ASP A 364 62.26 59.31 -15.01
CA ASP A 364 62.52 57.91 -14.66
C ASP A 364 61.31 56.95 -14.68
N LEU A 365 61.27 56.07 -15.69
CA LEU A 365 60.26 55.01 -15.86
C LEU A 365 60.41 53.84 -14.86
N SER A 366 61.42 53.86 -13.98
CA SER A 366 61.65 52.81 -12.98
C SER A 366 60.64 52.82 -11.83
N GLY A 367 59.97 53.96 -11.59
CA GLY A 367 58.97 54.12 -10.52
C GLY A 367 57.64 53.39 -10.78
N VAL A 368 57.17 53.38 -12.04
CA VAL A 368 55.83 52.87 -12.39
C VAL A 368 55.74 51.34 -12.24
N VAL A 369 56.83 50.63 -12.55
CA VAL A 369 56.88 49.16 -12.42
C VAL A 369 56.95 48.74 -10.95
N ARG A 370 57.60 49.54 -10.10
CA ARG A 370 57.72 49.28 -8.66
C ARG A 370 56.41 49.55 -7.92
N GLU A 371 55.65 50.57 -8.32
CA GLU A 371 54.34 50.90 -7.74
C GLU A 371 53.27 49.83 -8.07
N THR A 372 53.32 49.27 -9.29
CA THR A 372 52.40 48.21 -9.73
C THR A 372 52.63 46.91 -8.96
N THR A 373 53.88 46.58 -8.65
CA THR A 373 54.25 45.36 -7.90
C THR A 373 53.82 45.46 -6.43
N ASN A 374 53.99 46.63 -5.81
CA ASN A 374 53.58 46.88 -4.43
C ASN A 374 52.04 46.87 -4.24
N ARG A 375 51.27 47.31 -5.25
CA ARG A 375 49.79 47.24 -5.21
C ARG A 375 49.26 45.81 -5.24
N VAL A 376 49.89 44.93 -6.02
CA VAL A 376 49.48 43.52 -6.12
C VAL A 376 49.79 42.76 -4.83
N GLU A 377 50.94 43.03 -4.19
CA GLU A 377 51.25 42.47 -2.87
C GLU A 377 50.30 42.93 -1.76
N HIS A 378 49.86 44.20 -1.78
CA HIS A 378 48.94 44.74 -0.78
C HIS A 378 47.51 44.15 -0.91
N MET A 379 47.05 43.88 -2.14
CA MET A 379 45.77 43.21 -2.37
C MET A 379 45.80 41.74 -1.91
N MET A 380 46.93 41.04 -2.08
CA MET A 380 47.06 39.64 -1.65
C MET A 380 47.26 39.49 -0.13
N SER A 381 47.79 40.49 0.56
CA SER A 381 47.93 40.46 2.02
C SER A 381 46.60 40.74 2.75
N GLN A 382 45.75 41.64 2.21
CA GLN A 382 44.41 41.89 2.76
C GLN A 382 43.50 40.66 2.64
N ALA A 383 43.56 39.93 1.52
CA ALA A 383 42.76 38.71 1.33
C ALA A 383 43.17 37.54 2.26
N ARG A 384 44.40 37.55 2.79
CA ARG A 384 44.88 36.54 3.75
C ARG A 384 44.54 36.87 5.21
N GLN A 385 44.26 38.12 5.54
CA GLN A 385 43.88 38.54 6.90
C GLN A 385 42.36 38.51 7.15
N SER A 386 41.54 38.50 6.10
CA SER A 386 40.07 38.37 6.21
C SER A 386 39.59 36.94 6.49
N SER A 387 40.46 35.92 6.47
CA SER A 387 40.10 34.51 6.64
C SER A 387 40.45 33.92 8.02
N SER A 388 40.86 34.73 9.01
CA SER A 388 41.33 34.22 10.31
C SER A 388 40.68 34.80 11.57
N HIS A 389 39.59 35.58 11.47
CA HIS A 389 38.79 35.99 12.64
C HIS A 389 37.29 35.90 12.36
N GLY A 390 36.62 34.89 12.92
CA GLY A 390 35.16 34.74 12.83
C GLY A 390 34.63 33.39 13.28
N GLY A 391 35.12 32.85 14.40
CA GLY A 391 34.49 31.72 15.08
C GLY A 391 33.85 32.20 16.37
N SER A 392 32.51 32.11 16.45
CA SER A 392 31.60 32.03 17.61
C SER A 392 30.45 33.04 17.59
N GLU A 393 29.24 32.52 17.33
CA GLU A 393 27.90 32.92 17.79
C GLU A 393 26.84 32.61 16.71
N LEU A 394 26.33 31.37 16.73
CA LEU A 394 25.08 31.02 16.06
C LEU A 394 23.94 31.14 17.09
N GLN A 395 23.39 32.35 17.15
CA GLN A 395 22.17 32.68 17.86
C GLN A 395 20.97 32.18 17.04
N ARG A 396 20.08 31.44 17.70
CA ARG A 396 18.76 31.01 17.18
C ARG A 396 18.01 32.17 16.52
N SER A 397 17.44 31.94 15.35
CA SER A 397 16.27 32.69 14.89
C SER A 397 15.30 31.77 14.14
N HIS A 398 14.07 31.76 14.63
CA HIS A 398 12.88 31.18 14.00
C HIS A 398 12.45 32.02 12.80
N THR A 399 11.98 31.37 11.74
CA THR A 399 11.03 31.89 10.71
C THR A 399 10.68 30.68 9.83
N THR A 400 9.58 29.97 10.05
CA THR A 400 8.21 30.25 9.57
C THR A 400 8.18 30.83 8.16
N LEU A 401 7.87 29.99 7.17
CA LEU A 401 7.32 30.39 5.88
C LEU A 401 6.14 29.49 5.56
N HIS A 402 5.08 30.17 5.11
CA HIS A 402 3.80 29.68 4.63
C HIS A 402 3.92 28.74 3.43
#